data_AF-A0A7D0AJC3-F1
#
_entry.id   AF-A0A7D0AJC3-F1
#
_cell.length_a   1.000
_cell.length_b   1.000
_cell.length_c   1.000
_cell.angle_alpha   90.00
_cell.angle_beta   90.00
_cell.angle_gamma   90.00
#
_symmetry.space_group_name_H-M   'P 1'
#
loop_
_entity.id
_entity.type
_entity.pdbx_description
1 polymer ?
#
loop_
_entity_poly.entity_id
_entity_poly.type
_entity_poly.pdbx_seq_one_letter_code
_entity_poly.pdbx_strand_id
1 'polypeptide(L)'
;ILMVDYSDIKNLKTTDIEAERFLHDGGFDSTGRYFLVAANARNRIAVIDTKEDKLVAIIDTGGERPHPGRGANIIHPKFGPVWVTSHLGSEAISLIGTDPEKHPDQAWKVVQTLTGQGGGSL
;
A
#
# COMPACT_ATOMS: atom_id res chain seq x y z
N ILE A 1 3.75 -6.52 -11.44
CA ILE A 1 2.73 -5.49 -11.78
C ILE A 1 3.04 -5.00 -13.18
N LEU A 2 2.05 -4.92 -14.04
CA LEU A 2 2.21 -4.35 -15.38
C LEU A 2 1.71 -2.90 -15.34
N MET A 3 2.64 -1.94 -15.38
CA MET A 3 2.31 -0.54 -15.59
C MET A 3 2.12 -0.31 -17.09
N VAL A 4 1.05 0.38 -17.46
CA VAL A 4 0.70 0.63 -18.87
C VAL A 4 0.43 2.13 -19.05
N ASP A 5 1.21 2.76 -19.92
CA ASP A 5 1.00 4.15 -20.34
C ASP A 5 0.05 4.19 -21.54
N TYR A 6 -1.14 4.75 -21.32
CA TYR A 6 -2.20 4.88 -22.32
C TYR A 6 -2.18 6.24 -23.05
N SER A 7 -1.18 7.09 -22.84
CA SER A 7 -1.07 8.39 -23.53
C SER A 7 -0.99 8.27 -25.05
N ASP A 8 -0.42 7.16 -25.55
CA ASP A 8 -0.48 6.76 -26.97
C ASP A 8 -0.97 5.32 -27.11
N ILE A 9 -2.27 5.17 -27.35
CA ILE A 9 -2.93 3.87 -27.49
C ILE A 9 -2.38 3.06 -28.68
N LYS A 10 -1.75 3.70 -29.67
CA LYS A 10 -1.14 3.00 -30.82
C LYS A 10 0.23 2.43 -30.49
N ASN A 11 0.97 3.05 -29.57
CA ASN A 11 2.33 2.69 -29.19
C ASN A 11 2.44 2.58 -27.66
N LEU A 12 1.69 1.64 -27.07
CA LEU A 12 1.67 1.44 -25.62
C LEU A 12 3.08 1.19 -25.10
N LYS A 13 3.45 1.93 -24.05
CA LYS A 13 4.64 1.64 -23.25
C LYS A 13 4.21 0.85 -22.03
N THR A 14 4.94 -0.21 -21.75
CA THR A 14 4.69 -1.08 -20.60
C THR A 14 5.94 -1.28 -19.78
N THR A 15 5.78 -1.28 -18.46
CA THR A 15 6.86 -1.61 -17.51
C THR A 15 6.41 -2.77 -16.64
N ASP A 16 7.16 -3.87 -16.69
CA ASP A 16 6.99 -5.01 -15.81
C ASP A 16 7.77 -4.81 -14.51
N ILE A 17 7.05 -4.70 -13.40
CA ILE A 17 7.62 -4.53 -12.07
C ILE A 17 7.53 -5.87 -11.32
N GLU A 18 8.67 -6.41 -10.93
CA GLU A 18 8.75 -7.59 -10.05
C GLU A 18 8.27 -7.21 -8.65
N ALA A 19 7.00 -7.53 -8.36
CA ALA A 19 6.38 -7.34 -7.06
C ALA A 19 6.05 -8.71 -6.45
N GLU A 20 5.50 -8.70 -5.24
CA GLU A 20 5.09 -9.92 -4.54
C GLU A 20 3.96 -10.68 -5.29
N ARG A 21 3.86 -12.00 -5.08
CA ARG A 21 2.76 -12.81 -5.63
C ARG A 21 1.46 -12.58 -4.88
N PHE A 22 0.33 -12.92 -5.51
CA PHE A 22 -1.02 -12.80 -4.93
C PHE A 22 -1.45 -11.36 -4.64
N LEU A 23 -1.10 -10.45 -5.56
CA LEU A 23 -1.64 -9.09 -5.55
C LEU A 23 -3.16 -9.14 -5.72
N HIS A 24 -3.86 -8.29 -4.98
CA HIS A 24 -5.31 -8.30 -4.92
C HIS A 24 -5.86 -6.88 -5.11
N ASP A 25 -6.04 -6.15 -4.02
CA ASP A 25 -6.62 -4.81 -3.97
C ASP A 25 -5.63 -3.80 -3.38
N GLY A 26 -5.91 -2.51 -3.60
CA GLY A 26 -5.00 -1.44 -3.23
C GLY A 26 -5.55 -0.07 -3.57
N GLY A 27 -4.87 0.96 -3.09
CA GLY A 27 -5.22 2.35 -3.36
C GLY A 27 -4.03 3.28 -3.28
N PHE A 28 -4.26 4.50 -3.73
CA PHE A 28 -3.25 5.54 -3.68
C PHE A 28 -3.09 6.10 -2.26
N ASP A 29 -1.87 6.48 -1.94
CA ASP A 29 -1.60 7.38 -0.84
C ASP A 29 -2.30 8.74 -1.05
N SER A 30 -2.30 9.59 -0.01
CA SER A 30 -2.96 10.89 -0.05
C SER A 30 -2.49 11.83 -1.17
N THR A 31 -1.28 11.64 -1.70
CA THR A 31 -0.73 12.46 -2.78
C THR A 31 -1.12 11.98 -4.18
N GLY A 32 -1.66 10.76 -4.31
CA GLY A 32 -1.96 10.15 -5.61
C GLY A 32 -0.73 9.60 -6.34
N ARG A 33 0.46 9.60 -5.71
CA ARG A 33 1.72 9.18 -6.35
C ARG A 33 2.08 7.73 -6.07
N TYR A 34 1.87 7.26 -4.85
CA TYR A 34 2.26 5.93 -4.46
C TYR A 34 1.04 5.03 -4.41
N PHE A 35 1.08 3.92 -5.15
CA PHE A 35 0.03 2.91 -5.11
C PHE A 35 0.43 1.80 -4.13
N LEU A 36 -0.35 1.65 -3.06
CA LEU A 36 -0.18 0.62 -2.05
C LEU A 36 -1.13 -0.53 -2.36
N VAL A 37 -0.59 -1.71 -2.61
CA VAL A 37 -1.35 -2.89 -3.03
C VAL A 37 -1.05 -4.10 -2.15
N ALA A 38 -2.10 -4.80 -1.73
CA ALA A 38 -2.01 -5.97 -0.88
C ALA A 38 -1.58 -7.20 -1.68
N ALA A 39 -0.51 -7.85 -1.22
CA ALA A 39 -0.18 -9.22 -1.52
C ALA A 39 -0.79 -10.11 -0.41
N ASN A 40 -2.11 -10.28 -0.46
CA ASN A 40 -2.90 -10.70 0.70
C ASN A 40 -2.47 -12.06 1.27
N ALA A 41 -2.24 -13.07 0.43
CA ALA A 41 -1.81 -14.41 0.84
C ALA A 41 -0.36 -14.45 1.34
N ARG A 42 0.35 -13.32 1.32
CA ARG A 42 1.71 -13.15 1.82
C ARG A 42 1.80 -12.21 3.01
N ASN A 43 0.68 -11.68 3.52
CA ASN A 43 0.63 -10.75 4.64
C ASN A 43 1.47 -9.47 4.42
N ARG A 44 1.53 -9.02 3.16
CA ARG A 44 2.39 -7.91 2.75
C ARG A 44 1.65 -6.85 1.94
N ILE A 45 2.16 -5.62 1.99
CA ILE A 45 1.81 -4.53 1.08
C ILE A 45 3.03 -4.23 0.20
N ALA A 46 2.84 -4.20 -1.11
CA ALA A 46 3.81 -3.65 -2.05
C ALA A 46 3.47 -2.17 -2.33
N VAL A 47 4.50 -1.34 -2.44
CA VAL A 47 4.37 0.08 -2.72
C VAL A 47 5.02 0.40 -4.05
N ILE A 48 4.25 0.98 -4.97
CA ILE A 48 4.70 1.37 -6.31
C ILE A 48 4.73 2.89 -6.41
N ASP A 49 5.87 3.45 -6.81
CA ASP A 49 5.94 4.85 -7.23
C ASP A 49 5.49 4.96 -8.68
N THR A 50 4.28 5.49 -8.91
CA THR A 50 3.70 5.57 -10.26
C THR A 50 4.28 6.68 -11.10
N LYS A 51 5.07 7.59 -10.50
CA LYS A 51 5.82 8.60 -11.25
C LYS A 51 7.07 8.02 -11.88
N GLU A 52 7.70 7.06 -11.19
CA GLU A 52 8.99 6.48 -11.56
C GLU A 52 8.86 5.03 -12.04
N ASP A 53 7.63 4.51 -12.17
CA ASP A 53 7.28 3.15 -12.58
C ASP A 53 8.10 2.05 -11.87
N LYS A 54 8.24 2.15 -10.54
CA LYS A 54 9.10 1.24 -9.76
C LYS A 54 8.49 0.78 -8.44
N LEU A 55 8.85 -0.43 -8.03
CA LEU A 55 8.65 -0.91 -6.66
C LEU A 55 9.58 -0.15 -5.72
N VAL A 56 9.04 0.45 -4.66
CA VAL A 56 9.83 1.17 -3.65
C VAL A 56 9.89 0.46 -2.32
N ALA A 57 8.91 -0.40 -1.99
CA ALA A 57 8.92 -1.17 -0.76
C ALA A 57 8.03 -2.41 -0.84
N ILE A 58 8.39 -3.43 -0.05
CA ILE A 58 7.52 -4.54 0.35
C ILE A 58 7.48 -4.54 1.88
N ILE A 59 6.30 -4.42 2.45
CA ILE A 59 6.08 -4.18 3.87
C ILE A 59 5.30 -5.35 4.45
N ASP A 60 5.81 -5.99 5.51
CA ASP A 60 5.04 -6.93 6.30
C ASP A 60 4.05 -6.16 7.18
N THR A 61 2.77 -6.55 7.15
CA THR A 61 1.73 -5.81 7.87
C THR A 61 1.61 -6.22 9.34
N GLY A 62 2.20 -7.34 9.74
CA GLY A 62 2.04 -7.90 11.10
C GLY A 62 0.62 -8.44 11.39
N GLY A 63 -0.27 -8.46 10.40
CA GLY A 63 -1.60 -9.07 10.47
C GLY A 63 -1.80 -10.10 9.36
N GLU A 64 -2.85 -10.93 9.45
CA GLU A 64 -3.11 -11.98 8.45
C GLU A 64 -4.08 -11.51 7.35
N ARG A 65 -3.68 -11.68 6.08
CA ARG A 65 -4.47 -11.32 4.89
C ARG A 65 -4.94 -9.86 4.90
N PRO A 66 -4.02 -8.90 4.70
CA PRO A 66 -4.42 -7.50 4.54
C PRO A 66 -5.41 -7.38 3.38
N HIS A 67 -6.47 -6.64 3.60
CA HIS A 67 -7.57 -6.48 2.63
C HIS A 67 -8.12 -5.06 2.68
N PRO A 68 -7.38 -4.09 2.10
CA PRO A 68 -7.65 -2.67 2.29
C PRO A 68 -8.87 -2.13 1.54
N GLY A 69 -9.36 -2.80 0.51
CA GLY A 69 -10.10 -2.14 -0.56
C GLY A 69 -9.19 -1.10 -1.23
N ARG A 70 -9.52 0.19 -1.06
CA ARG A 70 -8.63 1.32 -1.44
C ARG A 70 -7.73 1.79 -0.29
N GLY A 71 -7.96 1.27 0.91
CA GLY A 71 -7.42 1.77 2.16
C GLY A 71 -7.98 3.13 2.56
N ALA A 72 -7.48 3.65 3.67
CA ALA A 72 -7.82 4.97 4.18
C ALA A 72 -6.57 5.82 4.38
N ASN A 73 -6.60 7.08 3.93
CA ASN A 73 -5.51 8.03 4.13
C ASN A 73 -5.84 8.93 5.33
N ILE A 74 -4.92 9.04 6.30
CA ILE A 74 -5.09 9.82 7.53
C ILE A 74 -3.81 10.62 7.79
N ILE A 75 -3.95 11.84 8.32
CA ILE A 75 -2.80 12.56 8.91
C ILE A 75 -2.68 12.16 10.37
N HIS A 76 -1.72 11.30 10.68
CA HIS A 76 -1.45 10.87 12.04
C HIS A 76 -0.72 11.99 12.82
N PRO A 77 -1.17 12.36 14.04
CA PRO A 77 -0.62 13.51 14.76
C PRO A 77 0.86 13.37 15.12
N LYS A 78 1.38 12.14 15.21
CA LYS A 78 2.80 11.85 15.51
C LYS A 78 3.63 11.44 14.29
N PHE A 79 3.02 10.80 13.29
CA PHE A 79 3.76 10.11 12.23
C PHE A 79 3.58 10.78 10.86
N GLY A 80 2.76 11.83 10.77
CA GLY A 80 2.44 12.47 9.50
C GLY A 80 1.47 11.64 8.66
N PRO A 81 1.49 11.78 7.33
CA PRO A 81 0.63 11.01 6.43
C PRO A 81 0.82 9.50 6.55
N VAL A 82 -0.29 8.79 6.78
CA VAL A 82 -0.34 7.33 6.82
C VAL A 82 -1.48 6.79 5.95
N TRP A 83 -1.28 5.59 5.42
CA TRP A 83 -2.29 4.80 4.74
C TRP A 83 -2.63 3.56 5.58
N VAL A 84 -3.91 3.22 5.66
CA VAL A 84 -4.45 2.26 6.63
C VAL A 84 -5.09 1.07 5.94
N THR A 85 -4.78 -0.14 6.43
CA THR A 85 -5.42 -1.39 6.03
C THR A 85 -5.93 -2.19 7.22
N SER A 86 -7.11 -2.78 7.08
CA SER A 86 -7.60 -3.88 7.92
C SER A 86 -7.09 -5.23 7.39
N HIS A 87 -7.47 -6.31 8.08
CA HIS A 87 -7.04 -7.67 7.82
C HIS A 87 -8.23 -8.62 7.88
N LEU A 88 -8.39 -9.53 6.93
CA LEU A 88 -9.45 -10.53 6.97
C LEU A 88 -9.17 -11.65 7.99
N GLY A 89 -7.90 -12.00 8.17
CA GLY A 89 -7.48 -13.10 9.04
C GLY A 89 -7.18 -12.70 10.48
N SER A 90 -7.28 -11.41 10.84
CA SER A 90 -6.97 -10.93 12.19
C SER A 90 -7.66 -9.60 12.51
N GLU A 91 -7.73 -9.26 13.79
CA GLU A 91 -8.28 -7.97 14.27
C GLU A 91 -7.30 -6.78 14.12
N ALA A 92 -6.15 -7.01 13.48
CA ALA A 92 -5.13 -6.00 13.29
C ALA A 92 -5.58 -4.94 12.27
N ILE A 93 -5.28 -3.68 12.55
CA ILE A 93 -5.37 -2.56 11.62
C ILE A 93 -3.98 -1.92 11.57
N SER A 94 -3.38 -1.88 10.39
CA SER A 94 -2.00 -1.39 10.22
C SER A 94 -1.99 -0.02 9.57
N LEU A 95 -1.24 0.91 10.18
CA LEU A 95 -0.99 2.24 9.67
C LEU A 95 0.43 2.28 9.09
N ILE A 96 0.54 2.59 7.80
CA ILE A 96 1.81 2.61 7.05
C ILE A 96 2.15 4.06 6.72
N GLY A 97 3.35 4.53 7.05
CA GLY A 97 3.80 5.88 6.69
C GLY A 97 4.01 6.03 5.17
N THR A 98 3.53 7.13 4.59
CA THR A 98 3.54 7.34 3.12
C THR A 98 4.25 8.59 2.64
N ASP A 99 5.00 9.27 3.52
CA ASP A 99 5.67 10.54 3.18
C ASP A 99 7.21 10.41 3.29
N PRO A 100 7.88 9.94 2.23
CA PRO A 100 9.33 9.80 2.21
C PRO A 100 10.09 11.14 2.16
N GLU A 101 9.41 12.27 1.90
CA GLU A 101 10.08 13.57 1.78
C GLU A 101 10.16 14.28 3.13
N LYS A 102 9.03 14.40 3.86
CA LYS A 102 9.00 15.13 5.13
C LYS A 102 9.01 14.21 6.36
N HIS A 103 8.66 12.94 6.20
CA HIS A 103 8.68 11.93 7.28
C HIS A 103 9.50 10.68 6.88
N PRO A 104 10.75 10.84 6.40
CA PRO A 104 11.53 9.74 5.83
C PRO A 104 11.76 8.57 6.80
N ASP A 105 11.87 8.84 8.09
CA ASP A 105 12.05 7.80 9.11
C ASP A 105 10.84 6.86 9.23
N GLN A 106 9.65 7.34 8.84
CA GLN A 106 8.37 6.64 8.95
C GLN A 106 7.90 6.04 7.63
N ALA A 107 8.42 6.55 6.51
CA ALA A 107 8.01 6.12 5.20
C ALA A 107 8.24 4.61 5.00
N TRP A 108 7.21 3.96 4.46
CA TRP A 108 7.22 2.55 4.10
C TRP A 108 7.42 1.58 5.28
N LYS A 109 6.98 1.99 6.47
CA LYS A 109 6.97 1.15 7.67
C LYS A 109 5.58 1.12 8.27
N VAL A 110 5.22 0.01 8.89
CA VAL A 110 4.08 -0.02 9.83
C VAL A 110 4.48 0.79 11.05
N VAL A 111 3.91 1.99 11.19
CA VAL A 111 4.24 2.92 12.28
C VAL A 111 3.38 2.70 13.52
N GLN A 112 2.22 2.08 13.33
CA GLN A 112 1.30 1.74 14.40
C GLN A 112 0.39 0.59 13.97
N THR A 113 0.13 -0.30 14.91
CA THR A 113 -0.90 -1.33 14.79
C THR A 113 -1.98 -1.05 15.83
N LEU A 114 -3.23 -1.06 15.39
CA LEU A 114 -4.41 -1.01 16.26
C LEU A 114 -5.07 -2.38 16.27
N THR A 115 -5.82 -2.67 17.33
CA THR A 115 -6.71 -3.82 17.42
C THR A 115 -8.16 -3.33 17.38
N GLY A 116 -8.99 -3.93 16.54
CA GLY A 116 -10.40 -3.59 16.48
C GLY A 116 -11.20 -4.55 15.58
N GLN A 117 -12.48 -4.27 15.40
CA GLN A 117 -13.36 -5.03 14.50
C GLN A 117 -13.04 -4.78 13.01
N GLY A 118 -11.77 -4.89 12.61
CA GLY A 118 -11.36 -4.89 11.20
C GLY A 118 -11.41 -6.28 10.56
N GLY A 119 -11.49 -7.33 11.38
CA GLY A 119 -11.58 -8.73 10.96
C GLY A 119 -12.86 -9.02 10.18
N GLY A 120 -12.74 -9.40 8.92
CA GLY A 120 -13.88 -9.81 8.09
C GLY A 120 -14.78 -8.68 7.58
N SER A 121 -14.45 -7.41 7.82
CA SER A 121 -15.19 -6.27 7.28
C SER A 121 -14.77 -5.93 5.85
N LEU A 122 -15.76 -5.72 4.98
CA LEU A 122 -15.67 -5.34 3.56
C LEU A 122 -16.47 -4.06 3.31
#